data_AF-A0A2N1J4B3-F1
#
_entry.id   AF-A0A2N1J4B3-F1
#
_cell.length_a   1.000
_cell.length_b   1.000
_cell.length_c   1.000
_cell.angle_alpha   90.00
_cell.angle_beta   90.00
_cell.angle_gamma   90.00
#
_symmetry.space_group_name_H-M   'P 1'
#
loop_
_entity.id
_entity.type
_entity.pdbx_description
1 polymer ?
#
loop_
_entity_poly.entity_id
_entity_poly.type
_entity_poly.pdbx_seq_one_letter_code
_entity_poly.pdbx_strand_id
1 'polypeptide(L)'
;MLDANKYSRYEPESLVKWKKLSSQEQLEKVKFLSKKFNKELEVIKVNNQAIEVNLIMAKNKVYDYLVSYESYIREKLGNFPVIVLLKDRADENKKRK
;
A
#
# COMPACT_ATOMS: atom_id res chain seq x y z
N MET A 1 -18.78 37.62 -2.00
CA MET A 1 -17.42 37.05 -1.94
C MET A 1 -17.55 35.63 -1.43
N LEU A 2 -17.30 34.62 -2.28
CA LEU A 2 -17.13 33.24 -1.83
C LEU A 2 -15.73 33.16 -1.23
N ASP A 3 -15.63 32.87 0.07
CA ASP A 3 -14.36 32.59 0.74
C ASP A 3 -13.64 31.47 -0.01
N ALA A 4 -12.62 31.83 -0.80
CA ALA A 4 -11.76 30.87 -1.51
C ALA A 4 -11.01 29.92 -0.54
N ASN A 5 -11.05 30.22 0.77
CA ASN A 5 -10.40 29.46 1.84
C ASN A 5 -11.26 28.35 2.45
N LYS A 6 -12.50 28.14 1.98
CA LYS A 6 -13.42 27.12 2.55
C LYS A 6 -13.71 25.94 1.62
N TYR A 7 -12.79 25.62 0.71
CA TYR A 7 -12.82 24.35 -0.01
C TYR A 7 -12.25 23.24 0.91
N SER A 8 -13.06 22.73 1.83
CA SER A 8 -12.75 21.44 2.44
C SER A 8 -12.92 20.38 1.37
N ARG A 9 -11.81 19.85 0.83
CA ARG A 9 -11.89 18.69 -0.07
C ARG A 9 -12.62 17.59 0.69
N TYR A 10 -13.64 17.01 0.07
CA TYR A 10 -14.31 15.84 0.62
C TYR A 10 -13.26 14.73 0.81
N GLU A 11 -13.12 14.26 2.04
CA GLU A 11 -12.31 13.08 2.37
C GLU A 11 -13.25 11.97 2.84
N PRO A 12 -13.11 10.75 2.31
CA PRO A 12 -13.93 9.64 2.78
C PRO A 12 -13.62 9.33 4.25
N GLU A 13 -14.62 8.94 5.02
CA GLU A 13 -14.48 8.68 6.46
C GLU A 13 -13.40 7.63 6.76
N SER A 14 -13.21 6.65 5.86
CA SER A 14 -12.13 5.66 5.91
C SER A 14 -10.74 6.30 5.89
N LEU A 15 -10.53 7.32 5.04
CA LEU A 15 -9.27 8.06 4.97
C LEU A 15 -9.06 8.94 6.21
N VAL A 16 -10.12 9.56 6.72
CA VAL A 16 -10.04 10.36 7.96
C VAL A 16 -9.65 9.48 9.14
N LYS A 17 -10.26 8.30 9.26
CA LYS A 17 -9.89 7.30 10.28
C LYS A 17 -8.47 6.77 10.08
N TRP A 18 -8.06 6.53 8.84
CA TRP A 18 -6.72 6.07 8.49
C TRP A 18 -5.62 7.05 8.91
N LYS A 19 -5.81 8.34 8.61
CA LYS A 19 -4.86 9.41 8.96
C LYS A 19 -4.67 9.62 10.46
N LYS A 20 -5.60 9.15 11.29
CA LYS A 20 -5.49 9.20 12.76
C LYS A 20 -4.59 8.11 13.33
N LEU A 21 -4.31 7.07 12.56
CA LEU A 21 -3.39 6.00 12.96
C LEU A 21 -1.94 6.50 12.87
N SER A 22 -1.11 6.08 13.83
CA SER A 22 0.34 6.25 13.74
C SER A 22 0.91 5.46 12.56
N SER A 23 2.10 5.85 12.08
CA SER A 23 2.76 5.13 10.99
C SER A 23 3.00 3.65 11.31
N GLN A 24 3.24 3.32 12.59
CA GLN A 24 3.41 1.93 13.03
C GLN A 24 2.09 1.16 12.97
N GLU A 25 0.98 1.74 13.43
CA GLU A 25 -0.34 1.10 13.34
C GLU A 25 -0.78 0.91 11.88
N GLN A 26 -0.51 1.89 11.02
CA GLN A 26 -0.74 1.77 9.57
C GLN A 26 0.07 0.61 9.00
N LEU A 27 1.37 0.53 9.33
CA LEU A 27 2.25 -0.55 8.88
C LEU A 27 1.77 -1.93 9.33
N GLU A 28 1.47 -2.10 10.62
CA GLU A 28 0.98 -3.37 11.16
C GLU A 28 -0.35 -3.79 10.53
N LYS A 29 -1.25 -2.82 10.30
CA LYS A 29 -2.52 -3.08 9.61
C LYS A 29 -2.30 -3.52 8.17
N VAL A 30 -1.45 -2.85 7.41
CA VAL A 30 -1.12 -3.27 6.03
C VAL A 30 -0.44 -4.63 6.02
N LYS A 31 0.53 -4.90 6.91
CA LYS A 31 1.18 -6.22 7.03
C LYS A 31 0.17 -7.32 7.33
N PHE A 32 -0.75 -7.07 8.27
CA PHE A 32 -1.81 -8.02 8.61
C PHE A 32 -2.69 -8.35 7.40
N LEU A 33 -3.14 -7.33 6.66
CA LEU A 33 -3.95 -7.51 5.44
C LEU A 33 -3.17 -8.22 4.32
N SER A 34 -1.86 -7.96 4.24
CA SER A 34 -0.96 -8.47 3.22
C SER A 34 -0.47 -9.90 3.49
N LYS A 35 -0.91 -10.54 4.59
CA LYS A 35 -0.55 -11.95 4.89
C LYS A 35 -0.85 -12.91 3.75
N LYS A 36 -1.88 -12.65 2.93
CA LYS A 36 -2.21 -13.44 1.73
C LYS A 36 -1.09 -13.42 0.66
N PHE A 37 -0.25 -12.39 0.66
CA PHE A 37 0.79 -12.12 -0.34
C PHE A 37 2.21 -12.34 0.20
N ASN A 38 2.36 -12.74 1.47
CA ASN A 38 3.62 -12.75 2.22
C ASN A 38 4.75 -13.63 1.64
N LYS A 39 4.43 -14.58 0.73
CA LYS A 39 5.42 -15.45 0.09
C LYS A 39 6.27 -14.71 -0.94
N GLU A 40 5.69 -13.69 -1.56
CA GLU A 40 6.23 -13.01 -2.74
C GLU A 40 6.31 -11.49 -2.55
N LEU A 41 5.65 -10.96 -1.51
CA LEU A 41 5.58 -9.54 -1.18
C LEU A 41 5.88 -9.30 0.30
N GLU A 42 6.80 -8.38 0.55
CA GLU A 42 7.12 -7.88 1.87
C GLU A 42 6.76 -6.40 1.95
N VAL A 43 5.99 -6.01 2.97
CA VAL A 43 5.64 -4.61 3.23
C VAL A 43 6.70 -3.99 4.13
N ILE A 44 7.41 -3.00 3.61
CA ILE A 44 8.58 -2.39 4.24
C ILE A 44 8.15 -1.21 5.10
N LYS A 45 7.33 -0.34 4.52
CA LYS A 45 6.96 0.94 5.11
C LYS A 45 5.60 1.38 4.61
N VAL A 46 4.87 2.07 5.48
CA VAL A 46 3.66 2.78 5.11
C VAL A 46 3.83 4.24 5.51
N ASN A 47 3.53 5.15 4.59
CA ASN A 47 3.54 6.58 4.82
C ASN A 47 2.21 7.16 4.35
N ASN A 48 1.24 7.22 5.27
CA ASN A 48 -0.13 7.58 4.97
C ASN A 48 -0.71 6.69 3.85
N GLN A 49 -0.85 7.21 2.63
CA GLN A 49 -1.44 6.48 1.50
C GLN A 49 -0.40 5.75 0.64
N ALA A 50 0.90 5.94 0.89
CA ALA A 50 1.96 5.25 0.18
C ALA A 50 2.38 3.98 0.92
N ILE A 51 2.47 2.86 0.21
CA ILE A 51 2.90 1.56 0.73
C ILE A 51 4.15 1.13 -0.03
N GLU A 52 5.30 1.09 0.63
CA GLU A 52 6.54 0.58 0.06
C GLU A 52 6.61 -0.94 0.24
N VAL A 53 6.85 -1.66 -0.86
CA VAL A 53 6.95 -3.12 -0.88
C VAL A 53 8.23 -3.61 -1.55
N ASN A 54 8.70 -4.77 -1.12
CA ASN A 54 9.65 -5.58 -1.86
C ASN A 54 8.90 -6.73 -2.54
N LEU A 55 9.34 -7.09 -3.74
CA LEU A 55 8.82 -8.25 -4.46
C LEU A 55 9.90 -9.30 -4.72
N ILE A 56 9.49 -10.56 -4.63
CA ILE A 56 10.31 -11.73 -4.89
C ILE A 56 9.63 -12.53 -6.01
N MET A 57 9.85 -12.11 -7.26
CA MET A 57 9.30 -12.76 -8.46
C MET A 57 9.97 -12.30 -9.76
N ALA A 58 9.68 -13.04 -10.84
CA ALA A 58 10.12 -12.71 -12.19
C ALA A 58 9.52 -11.37 -12.70
N LYS A 59 10.32 -10.61 -13.46
CA LYS A 59 9.98 -9.26 -13.95
C LYS A 59 8.66 -9.19 -14.72
N ASN A 60 8.36 -10.23 -15.51
CA ASN A 60 7.15 -10.28 -16.33
C ASN A 60 5.85 -10.40 -15.53
N LYS A 61 5.92 -10.82 -14.26
CA LYS A 61 4.74 -10.96 -13.38
C LYS A 61 4.52 -9.76 -12.46
N VAL A 62 5.53 -8.90 -12.31
CA VAL A 62 5.54 -7.81 -11.33
C VAL A 62 4.35 -6.86 -11.50
N TYR A 63 4.08 -6.44 -12.73
CA TYR A 63 3.04 -5.44 -12.99
C TYR A 63 1.65 -5.97 -12.61
N ASP A 64 1.26 -7.12 -13.15
CA ASP A 64 -0.04 -7.74 -12.86
C ASP A 64 -0.21 -8.04 -11.37
N TYR A 65 0.88 -8.43 -10.71
CA TYR A 65 0.89 -8.68 -9.28
C TYR A 65 0.66 -7.41 -8.47
N LEU A 66 1.37 -6.32 -8.79
CA LEU A 66 1.22 -5.02 -8.12
C LEU A 66 -0.19 -4.47 -8.30
N VAL A 67 -0.75 -4.55 -9.51
CA VAL A 67 -2.14 -4.13 -9.80
C VAL A 67 -3.14 -4.93 -8.95
N SER A 68 -2.94 -6.25 -8.87
CA SER A 68 -3.79 -7.14 -8.06
C SER A 68 -3.69 -6.81 -6.57
N TYR A 69 -2.47 -6.58 -6.08
CA TYR A 69 -2.21 -6.22 -4.69
C TYR A 69 -2.77 -4.84 -4.33
N GLU A 70 -2.55 -3.82 -5.17
CA GLU A 70 -3.10 -2.47 -4.98
C GLU A 70 -4.63 -2.51 -4.91
N SER A 71 -5.26 -3.21 -5.85
CA SER A 71 -6.73 -3.35 -5.88
C SER A 71 -7.25 -3.99 -4.61
N TYR A 72 -6.61 -5.08 -4.16
CA TYR A 72 -6.97 -5.77 -2.92
C TYR A 72 -6.79 -4.88 -1.69
N ILE A 73 -5.62 -4.25 -1.52
CA ILE A 73 -5.35 -3.46 -0.31
C ILE A 73 -6.24 -2.23 -0.24
N ARG A 74 -6.52 -1.60 -1.38
CA ARG A 74 -7.45 -0.47 -1.49
C ARG A 74 -8.85 -0.85 -1.04
N GLU A 75 -9.36 -1.98 -1.49
CA GLU A 75 -10.66 -2.51 -1.06
C GLU A 75 -10.70 -2.72 0.45
N LYS A 76 -9.68 -3.38 1.02
CA LYS A 76 -9.62 -3.68 2.47
C LYS A 76 -9.42 -2.45 3.35
N LEU A 77 -8.88 -1.37 2.80
CA LEU A 77 -8.70 -0.10 3.51
C LEU A 77 -9.92 0.83 3.39
N GLY A 78 -10.98 0.42 2.69
CA GLY A 78 -12.20 1.22 2.56
C GLY A 78 -12.17 2.18 1.37
N ASN A 79 -11.55 1.74 0.27
CA ASN A 79 -11.59 2.34 -1.06
C ASN A 79 -11.09 3.79 -1.18
N PHE A 80 -10.25 4.26 -0.26
CA PHE A 80 -9.52 5.52 -0.46
C PHE A 80 -8.28 5.31 -1.36
N PRO A 81 -7.77 6.36 -2.03
CA PRO A 81 -6.60 6.23 -2.91
C PRO A 81 -5.36 5.74 -2.15
N VAL A 82 -4.70 4.71 -2.67
CA VAL A 82 -3.46 4.12 -2.15
C VAL A 82 -2.46 4.04 -3.29
N ILE A 83 -1.18 4.27 -3.02
CA ILE A 83 -0.10 4.14 -3.99
C ILE A 83 0.84 3.04 -3.49
N VAL A 84 1.06 2.01 -4.30
CA VAL A 84 2.04 0.96 -4.00
C VAL A 84 3.35 1.28 -4.72
N LEU A 85 4.43 1.39 -3.95
CA LEU A 85 5.76 1.72 -4.44
C LEU A 85 6.66 0.48 -4.32
N LEU A 86 7.21 0.04 -5.45
CA LEU A 86 8.19 -1.03 -5.48
C LEU A 86 9.57 -0.48 -5.10
N LYS A 87 10.13 -0.92 -3.97
CA LYS A 87 11.45 -0.47 -3.49
C LYS A 87 12.59 -1.31 -4.04
N ASP A 88 12.49 -2.63 -3.90
CA ASP A 88 13.48 -3.56 -4.42
C ASP A 88 12.80 -4.82 -4.97
N ARG A 89 13.50 -5.45 -5.91
CA ARG A 89 13.14 -6.71 -6.54
C ARG A 89 14.26 -7.70 -6.28
N ALA A 90 14.02 -8.68 -5.41
CA ALA A 90 14.89 -9.84 -5.37
C ALA A 90 14.50 -10.75 -6.55
N ASP A 91 15.35 -10.84 -7.58
CA ASP A 91 15.25 -11.93 -8.55
C ASP A 91 15.28 -13.25 -7.76
N GLU A 92 14.37 -14.19 -8.07
CA GLU A 92 14.25 -15.51 -7.42
C GLU A 92 15.59 -16.25 -7.26
N ASN A 93 16.59 -15.89 -8.07
CA ASN A 93 17.97 -16.39 -8.00
C ASN A 93 18.76 -16.00 -6.75
N LYS A 94 18.33 -15.02 -5.94
CA LYS A 94 19.02 -14.67 -4.68
C LYS A 94 18.80 -15.71 -3.56
N LYS A 95 17.87 -16.65 -3.71
CA LYS A 95 17.73 -17.84 -2.83
C LYS A 95 18.79 -18.91 -3.08
N ARG A 96 19.65 -18.76 -4.09
CA ARG A 96 20.81 -19.64 -4.35
C ARG A 96 22.12 -18.93 -3.99
N LYS A 97 22.33 -18.60 -2.73
CA LYS A 97 23.66 -18.43 -2.14
C LYS A 97 23.63 -18.87 -0.69
#